data_AF-A0A7R7VTU3-F1
#
_entry.id   AF-A0A7R7VTU3-F1
#
_cell.length_a   1.000
_cell.length_b   1.000
_cell.length_c   1.000
_cell.angle_alpha   90.00
_cell.angle_beta   90.00
_cell.angle_gamma   90.00
#
_symmetry.space_group_name_H-M   'P 1'
#
loop_
_entity.id
_entity.type
_entity.pdbx_description
1 polymer ?
#
loop_
_entity_poly.entity_id
_entity_poly.type
_entity_poly.pdbx_seq_one_letter_code
_entity_poly.pdbx_strand_id
1 'polypeptide(L)'
;MKDIENVARGYKAAIKNRNVSDEGRLHAEEELKRIQSNETPSEGGLSDDEARHNKNVARGLKAATHNPNVTDVGKQQARNRLESMGEHPERPAD
;
A
#
# COMPACT_ATOMS: atom_id res chain seq x y z
N MET A 1 -3.57 -20.68 3.18
CA MET A 1 -2.44 -20.19 4.00
C MET A 1 -1.36 -19.76 3.02
N LYS A 2 -0.83 -18.54 3.13
CA LYS A 2 0.35 -18.16 2.33
C LYS A 2 1.54 -18.93 2.90
N ASP A 3 2.22 -19.71 2.07
CA ASP A 3 3.43 -20.43 2.48
C ASP A 3 4.53 -19.39 2.74
N ILE A 4 4.74 -19.08 4.02
CA ILE A 4 5.75 -18.13 4.49
C ILE A 4 7.13 -18.45 3.89
N GLU A 5 7.41 -19.74 3.70
CA GLU A 5 8.64 -20.25 3.08
C GLU A 5 8.77 -19.85 1.59
N ASN A 6 7.66 -19.88 0.83
CA ASN A 6 7.64 -19.41 -0.56
C ASN A 6 7.85 -17.90 -0.64
N VAL A 7 7.28 -17.14 0.31
CA VAL A 7 7.47 -15.68 0.40
C VAL A 7 8.94 -15.35 0.69
N ALA A 8 9.54 -16.00 1.69
CA ALA A 8 10.96 -15.82 2.02
C ALA A 8 11.88 -16.16 0.83
N ARG A 9 11.57 -17.23 0.09
CA ARG A 9 12.32 -17.59 -1.12
C ARG A 9 12.22 -16.52 -2.20
N GLY A 10 11.05 -15.90 -2.37
CA GLY A 10 10.83 -14.79 -3.29
C GLY A 10 11.67 -13.56 -2.93
N TYR A 11 11.67 -13.14 -1.67
CA TYR A 11 12.49 -12.01 -1.22
C TYR A 11 13.99 -12.28 -1.39
N LYS A 12 14.45 -13.50 -1.10
CA LYS A 12 15.85 -13.90 -1.34
C LYS A 12 16.26 -13.80 -2.82
N ALA A 13 15.33 -14.09 -3.73
CA ALA A 13 15.56 -13.90 -5.16
C ALA A 13 15.60 -12.42 -5.56
N ALA A 14 14.71 -11.59 -5.00
CA ALA A 14 14.68 -10.15 -5.25
C ALA A 14 16.00 -9.47 -4.85
N ILE A 15 16.58 -9.85 -3.70
CA ILE A 15 17.87 -9.32 -3.21
C ILE A 15 19.02 -9.57 -4.20
N LYS A 16 19.02 -10.74 -4.86
CA LYS A 16 20.08 -11.12 -5.81
C LYS A 16 19.83 -10.63 -7.24
N ASN A 17 18.65 -10.10 -7.53
CA ASN A 17 18.29 -9.69 -8.88
C ASN A 17 18.81 -8.28 -9.17
N ARG A 18 19.75 -8.16 -10.12
CA ARG A 18 20.32 -6.86 -10.55
C ARG A 18 19.30 -5.92 -11.17
N ASN A 19 18.15 -6.44 -11.63
CA ASN A 19 17.06 -5.63 -12.19
C ASN A 19 16.15 -5.03 -11.11
N VAL A 20 16.35 -5.38 -9.84
CA VAL A 20 15.63 -4.79 -8.71
C VAL A 20 16.40 -3.58 -8.20
N SER A 21 15.67 -2.49 -7.94
CA SER A 21 16.22 -1.25 -7.39
C SER A 21 16.85 -1.46 -6.01
N ASP A 22 17.72 -0.55 -5.61
CA ASP A 22 18.31 -0.57 -4.26
C ASP A 22 17.22 -0.53 -3.17
N GLU A 23 16.23 0.35 -3.32
CA GLU A 23 15.07 0.42 -2.41
C GLU A 23 14.30 -0.90 -2.35
N GLY A 24 14.08 -1.55 -3.50
CA GLY A 24 13.37 -2.83 -3.57
C GLY A 24 14.15 -3.97 -2.92
N ARG A 25 15.48 -3.95 -3.00
CA ARG A 25 16.35 -4.93 -2.32
C ARG A 25 16.38 -4.71 -0.81
N LEU A 26 16.50 -3.46 -0.36
CA LEU A 26 16.45 -3.10 1.07
C LEU A 26 15.14 -3.57 1.71
N HIS A 27 14.00 -3.26 1.07
CA HIS A 27 12.70 -3.73 1.54
C HIS A 27 12.61 -5.27 1.58
N ALA A 28 13.13 -5.96 0.56
CA ALA A 28 13.17 -7.42 0.53
C ALA A 28 14.04 -8.01 1.67
N GLU A 29 15.13 -7.35 2.04
CA GLU A 29 15.98 -7.74 3.19
C GLU A 29 15.25 -7.57 4.52
N GLU A 30 14.57 -6.44 4.72
CA GLU A 30 13.78 -6.17 5.93
C GLU A 30 12.68 -7.21 6.13
N GLU A 31 11.91 -7.49 5.09
CA GLU A 31 10.83 -8.47 5.14
C GLU A 31 11.33 -9.90 5.34
N LEU A 32 12.45 -10.27 4.70
CA LEU A 32 13.09 -11.57 4.92
C LEU A 32 13.54 -11.72 6.37
N LYS A 33 14.10 -10.66 6.96
CA LYS A 33 14.54 -10.64 8.36
C LYS A 33 13.36 -10.78 9.32
N ARG A 34 12.23 -10.08 9.08
CA ARG A 34 10.99 -10.19 9.86
C ARG A 34 10.41 -11.60 9.82
N ILE A 35 10.39 -12.22 8.64
CA ILE A 35 9.93 -13.61 8.48
C ILE A 35 10.85 -14.58 9.24
N GLN A 36 12.16 -14.36 9.20
CA GLN A 36 13.15 -15.20 9.87
C GLN A 36 13.21 -15.01 11.38
N SER A 37 12.95 -13.80 11.89
CA SER A 37 12.93 -13.52 13.33
C SER A 37 11.77 -14.21 14.04
N ASN A 38 10.85 -14.87 13.30
CA ASN A 38 9.59 -15.42 13.83
C ASN A 38 8.85 -14.39 14.69
N GLU A 39 9.07 -13.10 14.39
CA GLU A 39 8.21 -12.02 14.83
C GLU A 39 6.95 -12.23 14.02
N THR A 40 6.06 -13.04 14.59
CA THR A 40 4.65 -12.99 14.24
C THR A 40 4.29 -11.51 14.15
N PRO A 41 3.60 -11.06 13.09
CA PRO A 41 3.07 -9.72 13.11
C PRO A 41 2.21 -9.66 14.38
N SER A 42 2.69 -8.92 15.37
CA SER A 42 1.92 -8.59 16.55
C SER A 42 0.57 -8.08 16.02
N GLU A 43 -0.53 -8.64 16.52
CA GLU A 43 -1.92 -8.37 16.11
C GLU A 43 -2.38 -6.91 16.32
N GLY A 44 -1.47 -5.92 16.27
CA GLY A 44 -1.76 -4.50 16.45
C GLY A 44 -1.03 -3.55 15.49
N GLY A 45 -0.21 -4.04 14.56
CA GLY A 45 0.42 -3.21 13.54
C GLY A 45 -0.27 -3.40 12.19
N LEU A 46 -0.82 -2.34 11.59
CA LEU A 46 -1.36 -2.40 10.22
C LEU A 46 -0.28 -3.03 9.32
N SER A 47 -0.55 -4.21 8.77
CA SER A 47 0.42 -4.87 7.88
C SER A 47 0.83 -3.92 6.76
N ASP A 48 2.07 -3.98 6.29
CA ASP A 48 2.53 -3.15 5.17
C ASP A 48 1.65 -3.35 3.91
N ASP A 49 0.97 -4.49 3.80
CA ASP A 49 -0.11 -4.74 2.84
C ASP A 49 -1.35 -3.83 3.09
N GLU A 50 -1.83 -3.71 4.33
CA GLU A 50 -2.97 -2.85 4.72
C GLU A 50 -2.65 -1.37 4.48
N ALA A 51 -1.45 -0.92 4.86
CA ALA A 51 -1.02 0.46 4.65
C ALA A 51 -0.91 0.79 3.15
N ARG A 52 -0.39 -0.13 2.35
CA ARG A 52 -0.33 -0.01 0.88
C ARG A 52 -1.73 -0.06 0.26
N HIS A 53 -2.60 -0.91 0.76
CA HIS A 53 -4.00 -0.98 0.33
C HIS A 53 -4.70 0.36 0.57
N ASN A 54 -4.57 0.93 1.78
CA ASN A 54 -5.17 2.22 2.12
C ASN A 54 -4.63 3.37 1.26
N LYS A 55 -3.32 3.42 1.00
CA LYS A 55 -2.71 4.39 0.09
C LYS A 55 -3.26 4.28 -1.34
N ASN A 56 -3.44 3.06 -1.85
CA ASN A 56 -3.98 2.83 -3.18
C ASN A 56 -5.46 3.23 -3.27
N VAL A 57 -6.25 2.92 -2.24
CA VAL A 57 -7.66 3.34 -2.13
C VAL A 57 -7.76 4.86 -2.13
N ALA A 58 -6.96 5.56 -1.32
CA ALA A 58 -6.93 7.03 -1.28
C ALA A 58 -6.61 7.64 -2.66
N ARG A 59 -5.59 7.11 -3.37
CA ARG A 59 -5.26 7.56 -4.73
C ARG A 59 -6.44 7.38 -5.71
N GLY A 60 -7.11 6.23 -5.67
CA GLY A 60 -8.25 5.94 -6.52
C GLY A 60 -9.43 6.88 -6.25
N LEU A 61 -9.73 7.13 -4.98
CA LEU A 61 -10.78 8.08 -4.59
C LEU A 61 -10.44 9.50 -5.04
N LYS A 62 -9.19 9.94 -4.90
CA LYS A 62 -8.73 11.27 -5.37
C LYS A 62 -8.84 11.42 -6.89
N ALA A 63 -8.60 10.35 -7.64
CA ALA A 63 -8.84 10.35 -9.08
C ALA A 63 -10.35 10.43 -9.39
N ALA A 64 -11.18 9.70 -8.64
CA ALA A 64 -12.63 9.71 -8.82
C ALA A 64 -13.24 11.11 -8.59
N THR A 65 -12.69 11.94 -7.70
CA THR A 65 -13.21 13.30 -7.46
C THR A 65 -13.04 14.24 -8.65
N HIS A 66 -12.05 14.00 -9.52
CA HIS A 66 -11.74 14.85 -10.68
C HIS A 66 -12.20 14.24 -12.01
N ASN A 67 -12.62 12.98 -12.02
CA ASN A 67 -12.97 12.27 -13.25
C ASN A 67 -14.33 12.77 -13.80
N PRO A 68 -14.39 13.32 -15.04
CA PRO A 68 -15.63 13.80 -15.63
C PRO A 68 -16.65 12.68 -15.87
N ASN A 69 -16.22 11.42 -15.97
CA ASN A 69 -17.09 10.26 -16.15
C ASN A 69 -17.73 9.77 -14.84
N VAL A 70 -17.39 10.37 -13.70
CA VAL A 70 -17.99 10.05 -12.40
C VAL A 70 -19.10 11.05 -12.11
N THR A 71 -20.24 10.54 -11.63
CA THR A 71 -21.39 11.35 -11.24
C THR A 71 -21.07 12.26 -10.06
N ASP A 72 -21.80 13.36 -9.91
CA ASP A 72 -21.55 14.31 -8.81
C ASP A 72 -21.74 13.67 -7.43
N VAL A 73 -22.71 12.76 -7.31
CA VAL A 73 -22.91 11.95 -6.11
C VAL A 73 -21.71 11.04 -5.84
N GLY A 74 -21.16 10.39 -6.87
CA GLY A 74 -19.96 9.56 -6.75
C GLY A 74 -18.72 10.36 -6.33
N LYS A 75 -18.55 11.57 -6.89
CA LYS A 75 -17.47 12.49 -6.48
C LYS A 75 -17.62 12.94 -5.03
N GLN A 76 -18.85 13.19 -4.56
CA GLN A 76 -19.09 13.57 -3.18
C GLN A 76 -18.81 12.40 -2.22
N GLN A 77 -19.24 11.18 -2.55
CA GLN A 77 -18.91 9.99 -1.77
C GLN A 77 -17.40 9.74 -1.70
N ALA A 78 -16.69 9.93 -2.82
CA ALA A 78 -15.24 9.80 -2.85
C ALA A 78 -14.54 10.82 -1.93
N ARG A 79 -15.01 12.07 -1.90
CA ARG A 79 -14.52 13.11 -0.97
C ARG A 79 -14.76 12.72 0.49
N ASN A 80 -15.97 12.32 0.84
CA ASN A 80 -16.30 11.92 2.22
C ASN A 80 -15.46 10.72 2.69
N ARG A 81 -15.21 9.76 1.78
CA ARG A 81 -14.37 8.59 2.06
C ARG A 81 -12.91 8.99 2.27
N LEU A 82 -12.37 9.94 1.50
CA LEU A 82 -11.03 10.49 1.71
C LEU A 82 -10.90 11.21 3.05
N GLU A 83 -11.87 12.06 3.40
CA GLU A 83 -11.89 12.75 4.70
C GLU A 83 -11.93 11.76 5.87
N SER A 84 -12.70 10.68 5.75
CA SER A 84 -12.74 9.60 6.76
C SER A 84 -11.41 8.89 6.93
N MET A 85 -10.55 8.91 5.89
CA MET A 85 -9.20 8.35 5.92
C MET A 85 -8.15 9.37 6.38
N GLY A 86 -8.54 10.60 6.74
CA GLY A 86 -7.63 11.68 7.10
C GLY A 86 -6.90 12.31 5.91
N GLU A 87 -7.30 11.97 4.69
CA GLU A 87 -6.75 12.51 3.46
C GLU A 87 -7.60 13.68 3.00
N HIS A 88 -7.10 14.91 3.14
CA HIS A 88 -7.76 16.09 2.58
C HIS A 88 -7.29 16.29 1.14
N PRO A 89 -8.15 16.10 0.12
CA PRO A 89 -7.80 16.55 -1.21
C PRO A 89 -7.63 18.07 -1.17
N GLU A 90 -6.43 18.59 -1.45
CA GLU A 90 -6.28 20.01 -1.76
C GLU A 90 -7.31 20.36 -2.83
N ARG A 91 -8.23 21.26 -2.46
CA ARG A 91 -9.19 21.80 -3.41
C ARG A 91 -8.37 22.44 -4.54
N PRO A 92 -8.66 22.15 -5.82
CA PRO A 92 -8.04 22.91 -6.90
C PRO A 92 -8.29 24.40 -6.59
N ALA A 93 -7.22 25.19 -6.52
CA ALA A 93 -7.35 26.63 -6.50
C ALA A 93 -8.12 27.04 -7.75
N ASP A 94 -9.18 27.84 -7.56
CA ASP A 94 -10.03 28.40 -8.61
C ASP A 94 -9.23 29.05 -9.74
#